data_AF-A0AAV3X8V5-F1
#
_entry.id   AF-A0AAV3X8V5-F1
#
_cell.length_a   1.000
_cell.length_b   1.000
_cell.length_c   1.000
_cell.angle_alpha   90.00
_cell.angle_beta   90.00
_cell.angle_gamma   90.00
#
_symmetry.space_group_name_H-M   'P 1'
#
loop_
_entity.id
_entity.type
_entity.pdbx_description
1 polymer ?
#
loop_
_entity_poly.entity_id
_entity_poly.type
_entity_poly.pdbx_seq_one_letter_code
_entity_poly.pdbx_strand_id
1 'polypeptide(L)'
;MKNSARISYPIDLAGYQYPHPHYLQTRARINRLIKRYFSIEILSDRLADLPRQFETPHQRIWEPINWQAINRNQIIGIDPELFLKVLAGAAEVEAPIRAYAKESWDYLQAIHPQMARFMGGQFARDGKTIEVGIWEKEERQHCPTFAKIYQQLTGEKIKPKPNSVQGYHSTGNLRQDVYKHALSRIATEWSATSVYLWLMAHSTGELQQAIAQPLQDEVNHLAKFWGFTRWAFADSYLSRLKGTTKNLVGLLKHHKGERTHGDDVFQLENTVHAVELAFTFARVMVKLRRWNYTLNHRYLESLFGASPLRRSLGIVRIRKTAA
;
A
#
# COMPACT_ATOMS: atom_id res chain seq x y z
N MET A 1 -25.80 -40.95 21.50
CA MET A 1 -25.37 -39.60 21.06
C MET A 1 -23.85 -39.54 21.15
N LYS A 2 -23.14 -39.51 20.01
CA LYS A 2 -21.67 -39.44 20.00
C LYS A 2 -21.26 -38.01 20.39
N ASN A 3 -20.51 -37.87 21.48
CA ASN A 3 -19.82 -36.64 21.85
C ASN A 3 -18.89 -36.25 20.69
N SER A 4 -19.30 -35.30 19.85
CA SER A 4 -18.38 -34.65 18.93
C SER A 4 -17.42 -33.82 19.76
N ALA A 5 -16.20 -34.32 19.99
CA ALA A 5 -15.13 -33.52 20.53
C ALA A 5 -15.05 -32.22 19.72
N ARG A 6 -15.26 -31.08 20.36
CA ARG A 6 -15.08 -29.77 19.72
C ARG A 6 -13.62 -29.67 19.32
N ILE A 7 -13.33 -29.83 18.03
CA ILE A 7 -12.00 -29.56 17.48
C ILE A 7 -11.71 -28.08 17.73
N SER A 8 -10.73 -27.80 18.59
CA SER A 8 -10.23 -26.45 18.86
C SER A 8 -9.06 -26.19 17.93
N TYR A 9 -9.22 -25.24 17.01
CA TYR A 9 -8.15 -24.82 16.10
C TYR A 9 -7.22 -23.80 16.78
N PRO A 10 -5.90 -23.85 16.55
CA PRO A 10 -4.99 -22.82 17.01
C PRO A 10 -5.33 -21.45 16.38
N ILE A 11 -4.91 -20.37 17.04
CA ILE A 11 -5.18 -18.98 16.61
C ILE A 11 -3.87 -18.30 16.21
N ASP A 12 -3.85 -17.70 15.02
CA ASP A 12 -2.75 -16.89 14.47
C ASP A 12 -3.17 -15.41 14.27
N LEU A 13 -2.39 -14.61 13.53
CA LEU A 13 -2.71 -13.19 13.28
C LEU A 13 -4.02 -13.01 12.51
N ALA A 14 -4.40 -14.00 11.69
CA ALA A 14 -5.62 -14.02 10.90
C ALA A 14 -6.78 -14.74 11.62
N GLY A 15 -6.60 -15.22 12.84
CA GLY A 15 -7.65 -15.89 13.63
C GLY A 15 -7.50 -17.40 13.60
N TYR A 16 -8.60 -18.14 13.55
CA TYR A 16 -8.55 -19.61 13.57
C TYR A 16 -7.77 -20.15 12.36
N GLN A 17 -6.83 -21.04 12.65
CA GLN A 17 -6.01 -21.74 11.66
C GLN A 17 -6.71 -23.03 11.24
N TYR A 18 -7.25 -23.02 10.03
CA TYR A 18 -7.73 -24.22 9.37
C TYR A 18 -6.62 -24.71 8.43
N PRO A 19 -6.27 -26.00 8.40
CA PRO A 19 -5.29 -26.51 7.43
C PRO A 19 -5.78 -26.35 5.97
N HIS A 20 -7.09 -26.52 5.76
CA HIS A 20 -7.75 -26.38 4.46
C HIS A 20 -8.97 -25.46 4.62
N PRO A 21 -8.78 -24.14 4.79
CA PRO A 21 -9.88 -23.21 4.93
C PRO A 21 -10.74 -23.22 3.66
N HIS A 22 -12.05 -23.37 3.81
CA HIS A 22 -12.97 -23.07 2.72
C HIS A 22 -13.17 -21.54 2.60
N TYR A 23 -13.77 -21.09 1.49
CA TYR A 23 -13.94 -19.66 1.17
C TYR A 23 -14.42 -18.79 2.35
N LEU A 24 -15.49 -19.19 3.05
CA LEU A 24 -15.99 -18.41 4.20
C LEU A 24 -15.00 -18.32 5.37
N GLN A 25 -14.17 -19.36 5.59
CA GLN A 25 -13.10 -19.33 6.59
C GLN A 25 -11.96 -18.40 6.14
N THR A 26 -11.54 -18.45 4.87
CA THR A 26 -10.56 -17.50 4.31
C THR A 26 -11.09 -16.06 4.39
N ARG A 27 -12.36 -15.84 4.08
CA ARG A 27 -13.02 -14.54 4.21
C ARG A 27 -13.04 -14.04 5.66
N ALA A 28 -13.25 -14.93 6.63
CA ALA A 28 -13.17 -14.58 8.05
C ALA A 28 -11.74 -14.18 8.44
N ARG A 29 -10.74 -14.92 7.95
CA ARG A 29 -9.31 -14.62 8.13
C ARG A 29 -8.94 -13.25 7.56
N ILE A 30 -9.32 -12.96 6.31
CA ILE A 30 -9.13 -11.64 5.68
C ILE A 30 -9.79 -10.52 6.52
N ASN A 31 -11.03 -10.70 6.97
CA ASN A 31 -11.70 -9.69 7.79
C ASN A 31 -11.01 -9.47 9.14
N ARG A 32 -10.43 -10.53 9.74
CA ARG A 32 -9.66 -10.42 10.99
C ARG A 32 -8.41 -9.59 10.78
N LEU A 33 -7.65 -9.88 9.72
CA LEU A 33 -6.45 -9.12 9.34
C LEU A 33 -6.79 -7.65 9.03
N ILE A 34 -7.84 -7.40 8.25
CA ILE A 34 -8.30 -6.04 7.96
C ILE A 34 -8.74 -5.31 9.24
N LYS A 35 -9.42 -6.00 10.17
CA LYS A 35 -9.76 -5.39 11.48
C LYS A 35 -8.49 -5.04 12.28
N ARG A 36 -7.47 -5.89 12.19
CA ARG A 36 -6.21 -5.75 12.92
C ARG A 36 -5.34 -4.61 12.39
N TYR A 37 -5.25 -4.43 11.06
CA TYR A 37 -4.31 -3.48 10.45
C TYR A 37 -4.99 -2.21 9.87
N PHE A 38 -6.30 -2.23 9.61
CA PHE A 38 -7.06 -1.11 9.04
C PHE A 38 -8.13 -0.57 9.99
N SER A 39 -7.79 -0.44 11.27
CA SER A 39 -8.64 0.32 12.19
C SER A 39 -8.50 1.83 11.92
N ILE A 40 -9.50 2.62 12.34
CA ILE A 40 -9.45 4.08 12.16
C ILE A 40 -8.29 4.66 12.95
N GLU A 41 -8.05 4.11 14.14
CA GLU A 41 -6.99 4.48 15.06
C GLU A 41 -5.63 4.27 14.38
N ILE A 42 -5.36 3.08 13.86
CA ILE A 42 -4.09 2.78 13.17
C ILE A 42 -3.87 3.74 11.99
N LEU A 43 -4.84 3.88 11.09
CA LEU A 43 -4.69 4.75 9.92
C LEU A 43 -4.46 6.22 10.32
N SER A 44 -5.16 6.68 11.37
CA SER A 44 -5.02 8.04 11.88
C SER A 44 -3.67 8.25 12.55
N ASP A 45 -3.19 7.29 13.34
CA ASP A 45 -1.88 7.33 13.99
C ASP A 45 -0.75 7.38 12.96
N ARG A 46 -0.81 6.57 11.90
CA ARG A 46 0.19 6.60 10.81
C ARG A 46 0.22 7.93 10.08
N LEU A 47 -0.94 8.55 9.86
CA LEU A 47 -1.02 9.86 9.26
C LEU A 47 -0.54 10.97 10.21
N ALA A 48 -0.87 10.88 11.49
CA ALA A 48 -0.49 11.86 12.52
C ALA A 48 1.03 11.88 12.79
N ASP A 49 1.72 10.78 12.56
CA ASP A 49 3.17 10.67 12.71
C ASP A 49 3.97 11.36 11.59
N LEU A 50 3.34 11.59 10.43
CA LEU A 50 4.03 12.12 9.24
C LEU A 50 4.74 13.47 9.47
N PRO A 51 4.15 14.48 10.13
CA PRO A 51 4.86 15.72 10.44
C PRO A 51 6.11 15.48 11.30
N ARG A 52 6.04 14.55 12.28
CA ARG A 52 7.20 14.19 13.10
C ARG A 52 8.30 13.57 12.25
N GLN A 53 7.98 12.76 11.25
CA GLN A 53 8.97 12.21 10.31
C GLN A 53 9.58 13.28 9.38
N PHE A 54 8.89 14.39 9.12
CA PHE A 54 9.48 15.52 8.40
C PHE A 54 10.55 16.23 9.24
N GLU A 55 10.28 16.40 10.54
CA GLU A 55 11.17 17.09 11.47
C GLU A 55 12.34 16.20 11.92
N THR A 56 12.01 14.99 12.36
CA THR A 56 12.96 13.98 12.86
C THR A 56 12.77 12.70 12.05
N PRO A 57 13.50 12.53 10.93
CA PRO A 57 13.35 11.36 10.06
C PRO A 57 13.59 10.05 10.81
N HIS A 58 12.59 9.16 10.84
CA HIS A 58 12.66 7.86 11.51
C HIS A 58 11.80 6.81 10.77
N GLN A 59 12.20 5.54 10.85
CA GLN A 59 11.49 4.40 10.23
C GLN A 59 10.77 3.58 11.28
N ARG A 60 9.76 2.81 10.87
CA ARG A 60 9.24 1.74 11.73
C ARG A 60 10.32 0.68 11.94
N ILE A 61 10.53 0.30 13.20
CA ILE A 61 11.38 -0.85 13.55
C ILE A 61 10.56 -2.13 13.30
N TRP A 62 11.10 -3.02 12.47
CA TRP A 62 10.49 -4.32 12.22
C TRP A 62 10.67 -5.25 13.42
N GLU A 63 9.66 -6.08 13.67
CA GLU A 63 9.81 -7.17 14.63
C GLU A 63 10.78 -8.23 14.05
N PRO A 64 11.63 -8.86 14.89
CA PRO A 64 12.50 -9.93 14.42
C PRO A 64 11.71 -11.07 13.77
N ILE A 65 12.22 -11.58 12.65
CA ILE A 65 11.62 -12.71 11.93
C ILE A 65 12.45 -13.96 12.19
N ASN A 66 11.82 -15.04 12.65
CA ASN A 66 12.49 -16.33 12.79
C ASN A 66 12.55 -17.06 11.43
N TRP A 67 13.52 -16.67 10.61
CA TRP A 67 13.68 -17.18 9.24
C TRP A 67 13.78 -18.71 9.15
N GLN A 68 14.36 -19.38 10.14
CA GLN A 68 14.56 -20.84 10.14
C GLN A 68 13.27 -21.62 10.40
N ALA A 69 12.25 -20.98 10.94
CA ALA A 69 10.95 -21.58 11.21
C ALA A 69 9.95 -21.37 10.06
N ILE A 70 10.34 -20.62 9.01
CA ILE A 70 9.55 -20.49 7.79
C ILE A 70 9.64 -21.79 6.99
N ASN A 71 8.50 -22.40 6.69
CA ASN A 71 8.46 -23.64 5.92
C ASN A 71 7.16 -23.77 5.11
N ARG A 72 7.17 -24.67 4.11
CA ARG A 72 6.09 -24.83 3.13
C ARG A 72 4.75 -25.27 3.74
N ASN A 73 4.75 -25.94 4.89
CA ASN A 73 3.51 -26.35 5.58
C ASN A 73 2.75 -25.18 6.20
N GLN A 74 3.36 -24.00 6.24
CA GLN A 74 2.70 -22.78 6.69
C GLN A 74 1.80 -22.15 5.61
N ILE A 75 1.88 -22.60 4.35
CA ILE A 75 0.96 -22.22 3.28
C ILE A 75 -0.32 -23.06 3.41
N ILE A 76 -1.49 -22.41 3.47
CA ILE A 76 -2.78 -23.07 3.72
C ILE A 76 -3.86 -22.64 2.73
N GLY A 77 -4.73 -23.58 2.37
CA GLY A 77 -5.95 -23.30 1.59
C GLY A 77 -5.72 -22.75 0.18
N ILE A 78 -4.52 -22.91 -0.34
CA ILE A 78 -4.13 -22.53 -1.69
C ILE A 78 -3.04 -23.49 -2.18
N ASP A 79 -2.95 -23.69 -3.49
CA ASP A 79 -1.79 -24.33 -4.11
C ASP A 79 -0.50 -23.55 -3.79
N PRO A 80 0.52 -24.19 -3.19
CA PRO A 80 1.79 -23.55 -2.90
C PRO A 80 2.45 -22.89 -4.11
N GLU A 81 2.31 -23.44 -5.32
CA GLU A 81 2.91 -22.83 -6.52
C GLU A 81 2.23 -21.50 -6.88
N LEU A 82 0.90 -21.44 -6.80
CA LEU A 82 0.17 -20.17 -6.95
C LEU A 82 0.61 -19.14 -5.87
N PHE A 83 0.76 -19.56 -4.62
CA PHE A 83 1.24 -18.69 -3.55
C PHE A 83 2.64 -18.13 -3.86
N LEU A 84 3.57 -18.99 -4.29
CA LEU A 84 4.95 -18.62 -4.64
C LEU A 84 5.01 -17.67 -5.83
N LYS A 85 4.16 -17.85 -6.84
CA LYS A 85 4.05 -16.92 -7.98
C LYS A 85 3.61 -15.53 -7.55
N VAL A 86 2.61 -15.43 -6.66
CA VAL A 86 2.15 -14.14 -6.13
C VAL A 86 3.23 -13.48 -5.27
N LEU A 87 3.94 -14.26 -4.46
CA LEU A 87 5.07 -13.81 -3.66
C LEU A 87 6.22 -13.27 -4.53
N ALA A 88 6.57 -13.98 -5.61
CA ALA A 88 7.57 -13.51 -6.57
C ALA A 88 7.13 -12.21 -7.25
N GLY A 89 5.87 -12.12 -7.66
CA GLY A 89 5.29 -10.90 -8.22
C GLY A 89 5.32 -9.70 -7.26
N ALA A 90 5.17 -9.93 -5.95
CA ALA A 90 5.38 -8.88 -4.94
C ALA A 90 6.82 -8.37 -4.98
N ALA A 91 7.82 -9.26 -4.98
CA ALA A 91 9.23 -8.85 -5.05
C ALA A 91 9.59 -8.06 -6.32
N GLU A 92 8.97 -8.36 -7.47
CA GLU A 92 9.19 -7.62 -8.73
C GLU A 92 8.70 -6.16 -8.64
N VAL A 93 7.54 -5.93 -8.00
CA VAL A 93 6.97 -4.59 -7.82
C VAL A 93 7.90 -3.72 -6.98
N GLU A 94 8.58 -4.29 -6.00
CA GLU A 94 9.46 -3.56 -5.08
C GLU A 94 10.86 -3.28 -5.63
N ALA A 95 11.25 -3.89 -6.75
CA ALA A 95 12.64 -3.88 -7.22
C ALA A 95 13.18 -2.50 -7.68
N PRO A 96 12.44 -1.65 -8.42
CA PRO A 96 12.95 -0.35 -8.88
C PRO A 96 12.70 0.79 -7.87
N ILE A 97 12.81 0.52 -6.57
CA ILE A 97 12.34 1.44 -5.53
C ILE A 97 12.97 2.84 -5.58
N ARG A 98 14.27 2.91 -5.89
CA ARG A 98 14.97 4.19 -6.03
C ARG A 98 14.36 5.07 -7.13
N ALA A 99 13.96 4.45 -8.24
CA ALA A 99 13.37 5.18 -9.36
C ALA A 99 11.97 5.70 -8.98
N TYR A 100 11.15 4.92 -8.27
CA TYR A 100 9.86 5.39 -7.75
C TYR A 100 10.00 6.51 -6.71
N ALA A 101 11.02 6.42 -5.85
CA ALA A 101 11.32 7.45 -4.86
C ALA A 101 11.69 8.78 -5.54
N LYS A 102 12.56 8.72 -6.57
CA LYS A 102 12.95 9.89 -7.35
C LYS A 102 11.79 10.49 -8.14
N GLU A 103 11.01 9.66 -8.82
CA GLU A 103 9.81 10.10 -9.55
C GLU A 103 8.84 10.83 -8.62
N SER A 104 8.57 10.27 -7.44
CA SER A 104 7.70 10.92 -6.45
C SER A 104 8.29 12.23 -5.93
N TRP A 105 9.60 12.30 -5.73
CA TRP A 105 10.26 13.54 -5.38
C TRP A 105 10.07 14.62 -6.45
N ASP A 106 10.21 14.26 -7.73
CA ASP A 106 10.06 15.21 -8.86
C ASP A 106 8.66 15.82 -8.93
N TYR A 107 7.61 15.03 -8.71
CA TYR A 107 6.24 15.55 -8.66
C TYR A 107 5.99 16.43 -7.42
N LEU A 108 6.58 16.09 -6.27
CA LEU A 108 6.18 16.69 -4.99
C LEU A 108 7.00 17.92 -4.59
N GLN A 109 8.25 18.05 -5.07
CA GLN A 109 9.17 19.10 -4.61
C GLN A 109 8.60 20.53 -4.77
N ALA A 110 7.84 20.78 -5.83
CA ALA A 110 7.28 22.09 -6.13
C ALA A 110 6.08 22.46 -5.25
N ILE A 111 5.47 21.48 -4.58
CA ILE A 111 4.21 21.68 -3.85
C ILE A 111 4.33 21.40 -2.35
N HIS A 112 5.23 20.49 -1.95
CA HIS A 112 5.43 20.10 -0.56
C HIS A 112 6.84 19.52 -0.39
N PRO A 113 7.89 20.37 -0.26
CA PRO A 113 9.28 19.95 -0.19
C PRO A 113 9.57 18.91 0.91
N GLN A 114 8.89 19.00 2.06
CA GLN A 114 9.03 18.02 3.14
C GLN A 114 8.53 16.62 2.74
N MET A 115 7.46 16.54 1.92
CA MET A 115 6.94 15.26 1.44
C MET A 115 7.84 14.71 0.34
N ALA A 116 8.36 15.58 -0.53
CA ALA A 116 9.39 15.18 -1.49
C ALA A 116 10.62 14.59 -0.78
N ARG A 117 11.15 15.26 0.27
CA ARG A 117 12.24 14.74 1.08
C ARG A 117 11.90 13.43 1.79
N PHE A 118 10.69 13.29 2.33
CA PHE A 118 10.22 12.02 2.89
C PHE A 118 10.28 10.88 1.88
N MET A 119 9.89 11.14 0.63
CA MET A 119 9.87 10.17 -0.46
C MET A 119 11.27 9.82 -0.98
N GLY A 120 11.94 10.79 -1.61
CA GLY A 120 13.20 10.59 -2.34
C GLY A 120 14.45 11.11 -1.62
N GLY A 121 14.27 11.83 -0.52
CA GLY A 121 15.37 12.41 0.25
C GLY A 121 15.89 13.73 -0.31
N GLN A 122 17.20 13.94 -0.23
CA GLN A 122 17.85 15.16 -0.69
C GLN A 122 18.81 14.87 -1.84
N PHE A 123 18.87 15.79 -2.79
CA PHE A 123 19.71 15.71 -3.97
C PHE A 123 20.62 16.94 -4.04
N ALA A 124 21.87 16.72 -4.43
CA ALA A 124 22.79 17.78 -4.78
C ALA A 124 22.40 18.43 -6.12
N ARG A 125 23.02 19.58 -6.44
CA ARG A 125 22.76 20.31 -7.70
C ARG A 125 23.08 19.48 -8.95
N ASP A 126 24.01 18.52 -8.85
CA ASP A 126 24.37 17.59 -9.93
C ASP A 126 23.43 16.37 -10.01
N GLY A 127 22.38 16.33 -9.19
CA GLY A 127 21.41 15.24 -9.13
C GLY A 127 21.84 14.05 -8.29
N LYS A 128 23.02 14.04 -7.67
CA LYS A 128 23.45 12.96 -6.78
C LYS A 128 22.65 12.97 -5.49
N THR A 129 22.28 11.80 -4.99
CA THR A 129 21.60 11.69 -3.69
C THR A 129 22.56 12.01 -2.55
N ILE A 130 22.19 12.98 -1.73
CA ILE A 130 22.83 13.32 -0.46
C ILE A 130 22.23 12.48 0.66
N GLU A 131 20.91 12.40 0.70
CA GLU A 131 20.15 11.69 1.72
C GLU A 131 19.08 10.85 1.05
N VAL A 132 18.89 9.60 1.51
CA VAL A 132 17.78 8.74 1.06
C VAL A 132 16.53 9.06 1.89
N GLY A 133 15.37 9.16 1.24
CA GLY A 133 14.09 9.41 1.90
C GLY A 133 13.70 8.29 2.87
N ILE A 134 12.85 8.59 3.85
CA ILE A 134 12.38 7.60 4.82
C ILE A 134 11.54 6.53 4.14
N TRP A 135 10.62 6.93 3.24
CA TRP A 135 9.83 5.97 2.46
C TRP A 135 10.74 5.01 1.69
N GLU A 136 11.73 5.53 0.94
CA GLU A 136 12.66 4.68 0.20
C GLU A 136 13.45 3.73 1.11
N LYS A 137 13.83 4.15 2.32
CA LYS A 137 14.53 3.26 3.27
C LYS A 137 13.61 2.15 3.79
N GLU A 138 12.34 2.43 4.07
CA GLU A 138 11.35 1.43 4.47
C GLU A 138 11.16 0.40 3.34
N GLU A 139 10.89 0.88 2.13
CA GLU A 139 10.59 0.06 0.95
C GLU A 139 11.76 -0.82 0.47
N ARG A 140 13.01 -0.35 0.65
CA ARG A 140 14.21 -1.16 0.35
C ARG A 140 14.28 -2.48 1.14
N GLN A 141 13.50 -2.63 2.20
CA GLN A 141 13.43 -3.87 2.99
C GLN A 141 12.44 -4.89 2.42
N HIS A 142 11.50 -4.48 1.57
CA HIS A 142 10.39 -5.32 1.13
C HIS A 142 10.83 -6.35 0.09
N CYS A 143 11.47 -5.92 -1.01
CA CYS A 143 11.99 -6.84 -2.03
C CYS A 143 12.91 -7.92 -1.43
N PRO A 144 13.93 -7.60 -0.58
CA PRO A 144 14.75 -8.62 0.05
C PRO A 144 13.95 -9.57 0.95
N THR A 145 12.91 -9.08 1.61
CA THR A 145 12.05 -9.90 2.48
C THR A 145 11.27 -10.92 1.69
N PHE A 146 10.57 -10.51 0.63
CA PHE A 146 9.84 -11.44 -0.22
C PHE A 146 10.77 -12.43 -0.94
N ALA A 147 11.94 -11.97 -1.41
CA ALA A 147 12.95 -12.86 -1.99
C ALA A 147 13.47 -13.89 -0.99
N LYS A 148 13.68 -13.49 0.27
CA LYS A 148 14.13 -14.40 1.33
C LYS A 148 13.04 -15.38 1.74
N ILE A 149 11.77 -14.95 1.83
CA ILE A 149 10.64 -15.86 2.05
C ILE A 149 10.60 -16.91 0.93
N TYR A 150 10.68 -16.49 -0.33
CA TYR A 150 10.69 -17.41 -1.46
C TYR A 150 11.82 -18.43 -1.30
N GLN A 151 13.04 -17.97 -1.02
CA GLN A 151 14.19 -18.84 -0.82
C GLN A 151 14.02 -19.83 0.33
N GLN A 152 13.39 -19.44 1.45
CA GLN A 152 13.09 -20.38 2.53
C GLN A 152 12.08 -21.46 2.12
N LEU A 153 11.10 -21.11 1.28
CA LEU A 153 10.04 -22.02 0.87
C LEU A 153 10.44 -22.97 -0.27
N THR A 154 11.40 -22.58 -1.11
CA THR A 154 11.80 -23.33 -2.32
C THR A 154 13.24 -23.82 -2.30
N GLY A 155 14.11 -23.21 -1.51
CA GLY A 155 15.57 -23.37 -1.60
C GLY A 155 16.20 -22.54 -2.73
N GLU A 156 15.41 -21.88 -3.56
CA GLU A 156 15.86 -21.17 -4.75
C GLU A 156 15.87 -19.65 -4.57
N LYS A 157 16.76 -18.94 -5.26
CA LYS A 157 16.78 -17.48 -5.25
C LYS A 157 15.99 -16.94 -6.45
N ILE A 158 15.05 -16.04 -6.19
CA ILE A 158 14.45 -15.25 -7.26
C ILE A 158 15.43 -14.16 -7.71
N LYS A 159 15.42 -13.88 -9.02
CA LYS A 159 16.00 -12.67 -9.59
C LYS A 159 14.84 -11.78 -10.04
N PRO A 160 14.41 -10.81 -9.22
CA PRO A 160 13.30 -9.94 -9.58
C PRO A 160 13.60 -9.22 -10.89
N LYS A 161 12.64 -9.22 -11.81
CA LYS A 161 12.69 -8.36 -12.99
C LYS A 161 12.09 -7.00 -12.59
N PRO A 162 12.89 -5.91 -12.54
CA PRO A 162 12.34 -4.62 -12.16
C PRO A 162 11.34 -4.10 -13.20
N ASN A 163 10.23 -3.55 -12.74
CA ASN A 163 9.28 -2.84 -13.59
C ASN A 163 9.92 -1.57 -14.18
N SER A 164 9.41 -1.12 -15.32
CA SER A 164 9.78 0.20 -15.88
C SER A 164 9.19 1.32 -15.04
N VAL A 165 9.94 2.42 -14.92
CA VAL A 165 9.48 3.67 -14.30
C VAL A 165 9.33 4.71 -15.41
N GLN A 166 8.17 5.38 -15.48
CA GLN A 166 7.88 6.32 -16.54
C GLN A 166 8.64 7.64 -16.38
N GLY A 167 8.88 8.05 -15.12
CA GLY A 167 9.51 9.32 -14.79
C GLY A 167 8.51 10.47 -14.71
N TYR A 168 9.00 11.66 -14.40
CA TYR A 168 8.15 12.86 -14.35
C TYR A 168 7.75 13.32 -15.77
N HIS A 169 6.43 13.45 -16.00
CA HIS A 169 5.87 13.95 -17.25
C HIS A 169 5.02 15.19 -16.99
N SER A 170 5.55 16.37 -17.33
CA SER A 170 4.80 17.62 -17.23
C SER A 170 3.76 17.73 -18.34
N THR A 171 2.51 17.97 -18.00
CA THR A 171 1.45 18.34 -18.97
C THR A 171 1.24 19.85 -19.05
N GLY A 172 2.08 20.65 -18.38
CA GLY A 172 1.88 22.08 -18.18
C GLY A 172 0.83 22.42 -17.11
N ASN A 173 0.22 21.41 -16.48
CA ASN A 173 -0.74 21.57 -15.38
C ASN A 173 -0.25 20.83 -14.14
N LEU A 174 0.62 21.49 -13.37
CA LEU A 174 1.25 20.94 -12.16
C LEU A 174 0.22 20.30 -11.21
N ARG A 175 -0.93 20.96 -10.98
CA ARG A 175 -1.97 20.42 -10.10
C ARG A 175 -2.50 19.07 -10.59
N GLN A 176 -2.73 18.93 -11.89
CA GLN A 176 -3.23 17.70 -12.48
C GLN A 176 -2.17 16.61 -12.49
N ASP A 177 -0.92 16.98 -12.76
CA ASP A 177 0.23 16.07 -12.79
C ASP A 177 0.47 15.44 -11.42
N VAL A 178 0.56 16.27 -10.37
CA VAL A 178 0.70 15.79 -8.99
C VAL A 178 -0.53 14.98 -8.56
N TYR A 179 -1.74 15.39 -8.93
CA TYR A 179 -2.95 14.62 -8.59
C TYR A 179 -2.93 13.21 -9.19
N LYS A 180 -2.55 13.08 -10.47
CA LYS A 180 -2.44 11.77 -11.13
C LYS A 180 -1.37 10.92 -10.48
N HIS A 181 -0.21 11.50 -10.18
CA HIS A 181 0.88 10.81 -9.48
C HIS A 181 0.45 10.30 -8.10
N ALA A 182 -0.16 11.16 -7.29
CA ALA A 182 -0.64 10.80 -5.97
C ALA A 182 -1.70 9.68 -6.01
N LEU A 183 -2.60 9.69 -7.01
CA LEU A 183 -3.53 8.58 -7.23
C LEU A 183 -2.83 7.28 -7.64
N SER A 184 -1.77 7.35 -8.45
CA SER A 184 -0.97 6.16 -8.79
C SER A 184 -0.32 5.58 -7.54
N ARG A 185 0.29 6.40 -6.67
CA ARG A 185 0.86 5.92 -5.40
C ARG A 185 -0.20 5.28 -4.50
N ILE A 186 -1.37 5.92 -4.32
CA ILE A 186 -2.49 5.30 -3.61
C ILE A 186 -2.89 3.95 -4.23
N ALA A 187 -2.91 3.83 -5.56
CA ALA A 187 -3.23 2.57 -6.24
C ALA A 187 -2.20 1.48 -5.92
N THR A 188 -0.91 1.82 -5.95
CA THR A 188 0.20 0.93 -5.63
C THR A 188 0.10 0.42 -4.19
N GLU A 189 0.04 1.30 -3.19
CA GLU A 189 0.05 0.85 -1.78
C GLU A 189 -1.24 0.07 -1.44
N TRP A 190 -2.37 0.48 -2.04
CA TRP A 190 -3.63 -0.26 -1.92
C TRP A 190 -3.52 -1.66 -2.52
N SER A 191 -2.83 -1.80 -3.65
CA SER A 191 -2.55 -3.10 -4.28
C SER A 191 -1.68 -3.96 -3.39
N ALA A 192 -0.53 -3.43 -2.98
CA ALA A 192 0.47 -4.13 -2.20
C ALA A 192 -0.15 -4.63 -0.90
N THR A 193 -0.80 -3.74 -0.14
CA THR A 193 -1.55 -4.10 1.06
C THR A 193 -2.58 -5.20 0.80
N SER A 194 -3.40 -5.08 -0.24
CA SER A 194 -4.46 -6.06 -0.52
C SER A 194 -3.90 -7.44 -0.85
N VAL A 195 -2.79 -7.48 -1.60
CA VAL A 195 -2.08 -8.73 -1.92
C VAL A 195 -1.44 -9.31 -0.66
N TYR A 196 -0.80 -8.50 0.17
CA TYR A 196 -0.11 -8.98 1.39
C TYR A 196 -1.10 -9.49 2.42
N LEU A 197 -2.27 -8.85 2.58
CA LEU A 197 -3.37 -9.36 3.39
C LEU A 197 -3.90 -10.71 2.89
N TRP A 198 -3.98 -10.89 1.57
CA TRP A 198 -4.41 -12.14 0.98
C TRP A 198 -3.36 -13.25 1.16
N LEU A 199 -2.07 -12.96 0.95
CA LEU A 199 -0.97 -13.87 1.29
C LEU A 199 -0.97 -14.24 2.78
N MET A 200 -1.24 -13.29 3.68
CA MET A 200 -1.38 -13.56 5.11
C MET A 200 -2.58 -14.45 5.45
N ALA A 201 -3.70 -14.30 4.74
CA ALA A 201 -4.86 -15.17 4.94
C ALA A 201 -4.56 -16.63 4.55
N HIS A 202 -3.66 -16.83 3.59
CA HIS A 202 -3.17 -18.13 3.11
C HIS A 202 -1.83 -18.58 3.71
N SER A 203 -1.38 -17.93 4.79
CA SER A 203 -0.19 -18.33 5.54
C SER A 203 -0.45 -18.38 7.04
N THR A 204 0.46 -19.02 7.78
CA THR A 204 0.40 -19.20 9.23
C THR A 204 1.79 -19.04 9.84
N GLY A 205 1.88 -18.97 11.17
CA GLY A 205 3.16 -18.96 11.90
C GLY A 205 4.15 -17.87 11.44
N GLU A 206 5.43 -18.23 11.36
CA GLU A 206 6.52 -17.30 11.03
C GLU A 206 6.45 -16.78 9.59
N LEU A 207 5.90 -17.55 8.65
CA LEU A 207 5.64 -17.07 7.29
C LEU A 207 4.66 -15.88 7.31
N GLN A 208 3.56 -16.01 8.06
CA GLN A 208 2.57 -14.95 8.20
C GLN A 208 3.16 -13.71 8.89
N GLN A 209 3.99 -13.91 9.90
CA GLN A 209 4.69 -12.85 10.62
C GLN A 209 5.71 -12.10 9.73
N ALA A 210 6.43 -12.83 8.87
CA ALA A 210 7.37 -12.23 7.93
C ALA A 210 6.66 -11.31 6.92
N ILE A 211 5.48 -11.72 6.41
CA ILE A 211 4.66 -10.91 5.50
C ILE A 211 4.01 -9.71 6.22
N ALA A 212 3.72 -9.84 7.52
CA ALA A 212 3.13 -8.77 8.31
C ALA A 212 4.04 -7.53 8.42
N GLN A 213 5.36 -7.67 8.24
CA GLN A 213 6.29 -6.55 8.30
C GLN A 213 6.12 -5.59 7.10
N PRO A 214 6.34 -6.01 5.84
CA PRO A 214 6.10 -5.13 4.70
C PRO A 214 4.64 -4.64 4.66
N LEU A 215 3.65 -5.47 5.01
CA LEU A 215 2.24 -5.02 5.11
C LEU A 215 2.06 -3.79 6.02
N GLN A 216 2.72 -3.74 7.16
CA GLN A 216 2.55 -2.61 8.08
C GLN A 216 3.16 -1.32 7.54
N ASP A 217 4.23 -1.42 6.74
CA ASP A 217 4.82 -0.28 6.05
C ASP A 217 3.87 0.21 4.95
N GLU A 218 3.29 -0.71 4.18
CA GLU A 218 2.29 -0.38 3.15
C GLU A 218 1.05 0.32 3.71
N VAL A 219 0.53 -0.16 4.85
CA VAL A 219 -0.58 0.49 5.56
C VAL A 219 -0.21 1.92 5.96
N ASN A 220 1.03 2.10 6.42
CA ASN A 220 1.58 3.39 6.82
C ASN A 220 1.73 4.34 5.61
N HIS A 221 2.28 3.87 4.49
CA HIS A 221 2.42 4.65 3.26
C HIS A 221 1.07 5.02 2.66
N LEU A 222 0.15 4.06 2.61
CA LEU A 222 -1.21 4.27 2.12
C LEU A 222 -1.94 5.33 2.93
N ALA A 223 -1.85 5.29 4.26
CA ALA A 223 -2.46 6.31 5.11
C ALA A 223 -1.88 7.72 4.82
N LYS A 224 -0.56 7.82 4.68
CA LYS A 224 0.14 9.09 4.41
C LYS A 224 -0.25 9.66 3.05
N PHE A 225 -0.19 8.87 1.99
CA PHE A 225 -0.59 9.30 0.65
C PHE A 225 -2.06 9.66 0.55
N TRP A 226 -2.93 8.89 1.21
CA TRP A 226 -4.35 9.18 1.25
C TRP A 226 -4.65 10.51 1.95
N GLY A 227 -4.06 10.72 3.13
CA GLY A 227 -4.20 11.97 3.89
C GLY A 227 -3.66 13.17 3.12
N PHE A 228 -2.45 13.05 2.56
CA PHE A 228 -1.83 14.07 1.72
C PHE A 228 -2.70 14.43 0.51
N THR A 229 -3.23 13.42 -0.20
CA THR A 229 -4.09 13.64 -1.37
C THR A 229 -5.42 14.30 -0.98
N ARG A 230 -6.01 13.89 0.16
CA ARG A 230 -7.23 14.51 0.69
C ARG A 230 -7.02 15.98 1.04
N TRP A 231 -5.86 16.30 1.64
CA TRP A 231 -5.45 17.65 1.97
C TRP A 231 -5.24 18.51 0.70
N ALA A 232 -4.40 18.04 -0.24
CA ALA A 232 -4.00 18.82 -1.40
C ALA A 232 -5.13 19.02 -2.43
N PHE A 233 -6.11 18.12 -2.49
CA PHE A 233 -7.10 18.08 -3.57
C PHE A 233 -8.56 18.01 -3.11
N ALA A 234 -8.88 18.60 -1.96
CA ALA A 234 -10.18 18.48 -1.29
C ALA A 234 -11.42 18.60 -2.20
N ASP A 235 -11.41 19.57 -3.14
CA ASP A 235 -12.52 19.88 -4.05
C ASP A 235 -12.69 18.86 -5.19
N SER A 236 -11.58 18.25 -5.61
CA SER A 236 -11.57 17.21 -6.66
C SER A 236 -11.76 15.82 -6.08
N TYR A 237 -11.40 15.62 -4.81
CA TYR A 237 -11.35 14.31 -4.19
C TYR A 237 -12.75 13.72 -3.96
N LEU A 238 -13.70 14.50 -3.44
CA LEU A 238 -15.08 14.05 -3.20
C LEU A 238 -15.88 13.85 -4.50
N SER A 239 -15.73 14.75 -5.47
CA SER A 239 -16.37 14.65 -6.78
C SER A 239 -15.82 13.48 -7.59
N ARG A 240 -14.51 13.19 -7.48
CA ARG A 240 -13.86 12.09 -8.19
C ARG A 240 -13.88 10.76 -7.44
N LEU A 241 -14.11 10.71 -6.12
CA LEU A 241 -14.26 9.47 -5.33
C LEU A 241 -15.32 8.52 -5.89
N LYS A 242 -16.39 9.07 -6.49
CA LYS A 242 -17.43 8.30 -7.20
C LYS A 242 -16.88 7.56 -8.44
N GLY A 243 -15.76 8.01 -9.02
CA GLY A 243 -15.01 7.38 -10.12
C GLY A 243 -13.62 6.84 -9.75
N THR A 244 -13.08 7.18 -8.57
CA THR A 244 -11.71 6.85 -8.15
C THR A 244 -11.49 5.34 -8.08
N THR A 245 -12.48 4.53 -7.67
CA THR A 245 -12.30 3.07 -7.69
C THR A 245 -12.13 2.54 -9.11
N LYS A 246 -12.81 3.09 -10.12
CA LYS A 246 -12.61 2.69 -11.53
C LYS A 246 -11.22 3.11 -12.03
N ASN A 247 -10.78 4.31 -11.67
CA ASN A 247 -9.46 4.82 -12.05
C ASN A 247 -8.33 4.05 -11.37
N LEU A 248 -8.47 3.77 -10.07
CA LEU A 248 -7.54 2.93 -9.32
C LEU A 248 -7.52 1.53 -9.92
N VAL A 249 -8.67 0.92 -10.22
CA VAL A 249 -8.73 -0.39 -10.91
C VAL A 249 -8.09 -0.33 -12.30
N GLY A 250 -8.26 0.75 -13.06
CA GLY A 250 -7.59 0.95 -14.34
C GLY A 250 -6.06 1.02 -14.21
N LEU A 251 -5.57 1.78 -13.23
CA LEU A 251 -4.14 1.87 -12.91
C LEU A 251 -3.59 0.53 -12.42
N LEU A 252 -4.34 -0.20 -11.58
CA LEU A 252 -3.99 -1.56 -11.16
C LEU A 252 -3.84 -2.49 -12.36
N LYS A 253 -4.75 -2.43 -13.33
CA LYS A 253 -4.67 -3.26 -14.54
C LYS A 253 -3.43 -2.92 -15.37
N HIS A 254 -3.07 -1.64 -15.48
CA HIS A 254 -1.83 -1.23 -16.14
C HIS A 254 -0.60 -1.81 -15.44
N HIS A 255 -0.50 -1.66 -14.11
CA HIS A 255 0.60 -2.22 -13.32
C HIS A 255 0.61 -3.76 -13.25
N LYS A 256 -0.52 -4.41 -13.55
CA LYS A 256 -0.61 -5.88 -13.65
C LYS A 256 0.04 -6.40 -14.93
N GLY A 257 -0.08 -5.68 -16.05
CA GLY A 257 0.43 -6.09 -17.36
C GLY A 257 1.96 -6.15 -17.47
N GLU A 258 2.69 -5.51 -16.55
CA GLU A 258 4.16 -5.50 -16.53
C GLU A 258 4.77 -6.70 -15.77
N ARG A 259 3.94 -7.52 -15.11
CA ARG A 259 4.39 -8.58 -14.18
C ARG A 259 4.54 -9.93 -14.88
N THR A 260 5.58 -10.68 -14.52
CA THR A 260 5.88 -11.99 -15.15
C THR A 260 4.77 -13.03 -14.94
N HIS A 261 3.95 -12.87 -13.88
CA HIS A 261 2.84 -13.79 -13.52
C HIS A 261 1.52 -13.08 -13.20
N GLY A 262 1.30 -11.88 -13.74
CA GLY A 262 0.14 -11.05 -13.38
C GLY A 262 -1.20 -11.78 -13.54
N ASP A 263 -1.36 -12.58 -14.59
CA ASP A 263 -2.62 -13.24 -14.94
C ASP A 263 -2.86 -14.59 -14.27
N ASP A 264 -1.88 -15.18 -13.60
CA ASP A 264 -1.97 -16.55 -13.07
C ASP A 264 -3.04 -16.71 -11.98
N VAL A 265 -3.24 -15.68 -11.13
CA VAL A 265 -4.32 -15.66 -10.12
C VAL A 265 -5.71 -15.58 -10.75
N PHE A 266 -5.81 -15.08 -11.99
CA PHE A 266 -7.08 -14.84 -12.68
C PHE A 266 -7.41 -15.92 -13.72
N GLN A 267 -6.64 -17.00 -13.77
CA GLN A 267 -6.96 -18.18 -14.57
C GLN A 267 -8.24 -18.87 -14.05
N LEU A 268 -8.99 -19.55 -14.93
CA LEU A 268 -10.28 -20.18 -14.61
C LEU A 268 -10.18 -21.18 -13.44
N GLU A 269 -9.05 -21.88 -13.33
CA GLU A 269 -8.76 -22.86 -12.27
C GLU A 269 -8.59 -22.20 -10.89
N ASN A 270 -8.32 -20.88 -10.85
CA ASN A 270 -8.05 -20.09 -9.64
C ASN A 270 -9.19 -19.12 -9.29
N THR A 271 -10.39 -19.32 -9.84
CA THR A 271 -11.53 -18.40 -9.69
C THR A 271 -11.89 -18.09 -8.24
N VAL A 272 -11.84 -19.06 -7.33
CA VAL A 272 -12.08 -18.81 -5.90
C VAL A 272 -11.06 -17.83 -5.33
N HIS A 273 -9.78 -18.00 -5.65
CA HIS A 273 -8.70 -17.11 -5.21
C HIS A 273 -8.80 -15.72 -5.83
N ALA A 274 -9.22 -15.61 -7.10
CA ALA A 274 -9.54 -14.33 -7.72
C ALA A 274 -10.70 -13.62 -6.98
N VAL A 275 -11.72 -14.36 -6.54
CA VAL A 275 -12.84 -13.82 -5.75
C VAL A 275 -12.37 -13.39 -4.36
N GLU A 276 -11.52 -14.16 -3.69
CA GLU A 276 -10.92 -13.81 -2.39
C GLU A 276 -10.05 -12.55 -2.48
N LEU A 277 -9.23 -12.45 -3.52
CA LEU A 277 -8.40 -11.28 -3.76
C LEU A 277 -9.27 -10.06 -4.04
N ALA A 278 -10.25 -10.16 -4.97
CA ALA A 278 -11.20 -9.09 -5.25
C ALA A 278 -11.99 -8.65 -3.99
N PHE A 279 -12.39 -9.62 -3.16
CA PHE A 279 -13.01 -9.35 -1.87
C PHE A 279 -12.05 -8.55 -0.96
N THR A 280 -10.78 -8.92 -0.90
CA THR A 280 -9.76 -8.22 -0.08
C THR A 280 -9.61 -6.77 -0.52
N PHE A 281 -9.42 -6.53 -1.82
CA PHE A 281 -9.38 -5.18 -2.42
C PHE A 281 -10.60 -4.33 -2.03
N ALA A 282 -11.80 -4.88 -2.22
CA ALA A 282 -13.05 -4.20 -1.91
C ALA A 282 -13.17 -3.86 -0.42
N ARG A 283 -12.75 -4.77 0.48
CA ARG A 283 -12.83 -4.57 1.93
C ARG A 283 -11.85 -3.53 2.44
N VAL A 284 -10.62 -3.52 1.92
CA VAL A 284 -9.64 -2.45 2.23
C VAL A 284 -10.20 -1.09 1.79
N MET A 285 -10.75 -1.00 0.57
CA MET A 285 -11.37 0.23 0.08
C MET A 285 -12.56 0.69 0.95
N VAL A 286 -13.40 -0.23 1.44
CA VAL A 286 -14.48 0.10 2.39
C VAL A 286 -13.92 0.72 3.67
N LYS A 287 -12.81 0.19 4.20
CA LYS A 287 -12.15 0.76 5.39
C LYS A 287 -11.59 2.14 5.13
N LEU A 288 -10.87 2.33 4.02
CA LEU A 288 -10.31 3.63 3.62
C LEU A 288 -11.40 4.67 3.41
N ARG A 289 -12.52 4.31 2.76
CA ARG A 289 -13.66 5.22 2.60
C ARG A 289 -14.28 5.62 3.93
N ARG A 290 -14.43 4.68 4.87
CA ARG A 290 -14.95 4.99 6.22
C ARG A 290 -14.01 5.92 6.97
N TRP A 291 -12.72 5.61 6.98
CA TRP A 291 -11.70 6.48 7.59
C TRP A 291 -11.65 7.86 6.94
N ASN A 292 -11.78 7.95 5.61
CA ASN A 292 -11.81 9.21 4.89
C ASN A 292 -12.89 10.18 5.38
N TYR A 293 -14.06 9.68 5.83
CA TYR A 293 -15.11 10.52 6.40
C TYR A 293 -14.72 11.14 7.75
N THR A 294 -13.73 10.57 8.44
CA THR A 294 -13.18 11.13 9.70
C THR A 294 -12.11 12.20 9.45
N LEU A 295 -11.54 12.24 8.24
CA LEU A 295 -10.51 13.21 7.85
C LEU A 295 -11.14 14.58 7.54
N ASN A 296 -11.33 15.38 8.57
CA ASN A 296 -11.79 16.75 8.43
C ASN A 296 -10.66 17.68 7.98
N HIS A 297 -11.06 18.80 7.41
CA HIS A 297 -10.14 19.75 6.78
C HIS A 297 -9.20 20.44 7.78
N ARG A 298 -9.70 20.84 8.96
CA ARG A 298 -8.88 21.51 9.99
C ARG A 298 -7.76 20.61 10.49
N TYR A 299 -8.07 19.34 10.70
CA TYR A 299 -7.07 18.34 11.07
C TYR A 299 -5.98 18.22 10.01
N LEU A 300 -6.36 18.06 8.74
CA LEU A 300 -5.38 17.96 7.66
C LEU A 300 -4.54 19.24 7.48
N GLU A 301 -5.13 20.42 7.64
CA GLU A 301 -4.38 21.68 7.67
C GLU A 301 -3.43 21.77 8.86
N SER A 302 -3.76 21.21 10.02
CA SER A 302 -2.82 21.14 11.16
C SER A 302 -1.61 20.23 10.90
N LEU A 303 -1.74 19.25 9.99
CA LEU A 303 -0.63 18.35 9.64
C LEU A 303 0.25 18.90 8.52
N PHE A 304 -0.34 19.58 7.53
CA PHE A 304 0.34 19.94 6.28
C PHE A 304 0.36 21.45 6.00
N GLY A 305 -0.26 22.27 6.85
CA GLY A 305 -0.44 23.70 6.62
C GLY A 305 -1.50 24.02 5.56
N ALA A 306 -1.45 25.24 5.02
CA ALA A 306 -2.34 25.66 3.94
C ALA A 306 -1.91 25.03 2.61
N SER A 307 -2.86 24.42 1.88
CA SER A 307 -2.52 23.78 0.61
C SER A 307 -2.28 24.80 -0.51
N PRO A 308 -1.13 24.75 -1.21
CA PRO A 308 -0.85 25.65 -2.33
C PRO A 308 -1.65 25.30 -3.59
N LEU A 309 -2.31 24.13 -3.61
CA LEU A 309 -3.08 23.61 -4.74
C LEU A 309 -4.59 23.76 -4.58
N ARG A 310 -5.03 24.33 -3.46
CA ARG A 310 -6.43 24.66 -3.23
C ARG A 310 -6.77 25.90 -4.05
N ARG A 311 -7.85 25.82 -4.83
CA ARG A 311 -8.34 27.03 -5.50
C ARG A 311 -8.73 28.03 -4.41
N SER A 312 -8.18 29.23 -4.45
CA SER A 312 -8.83 30.35 -3.79
C SER A 312 -10.23 30.41 -4.39
N LEU A 313 -11.25 30.24 -3.56
CA LEU A 313 -12.58 30.73 -3.91
C LEU A 313 -12.39 32.24 -4.03
N GLY A 314 -12.09 32.71 -5.23
CA GLY A 314 -12.01 34.12 -5.54
C GLY A 314 -13.36 34.72 -5.20
N ILE A 315 -13.45 35.38 -4.05
CA ILE A 315 -14.43 36.44 -3.87
C ILE A 315 -13.99 37.49 -4.88
N VAL A 316 -14.59 37.44 -6.06
CA VAL A 316 -14.60 38.58 -6.96
C VAL A 316 -15.38 39.66 -6.23
N ARG A 317 -14.67 40.48 -5.45
CA ARG A 317 -15.19 41.80 -5.06
C ARG A 317 -15.28 42.58 -6.35
N ILE A 318 -16.45 42.54 -6.98
CA ILE A 318 -16.83 43.53 -7.98
C ILE A 318 -16.77 44.85 -7.25
N ARG A 319 -15.69 45.61 -7.42
CA ARG A 319 -15.70 47.04 -7.14
C ARG A 319 -16.67 47.63 -8.14
N LYS A 320 -17.90 47.91 -7.69
CA LYS A 320 -18.72 48.95 -8.33
C LYS A 320 -17.95 50.25 -8.11
N THR A 321 -17.24 50.71 -9.13
CA THR A 321 -16.92 52.13 -9.25
C THR A 321 -18.24 52.84 -9.53
N ALA A 322 -18.66 53.67 -8.59
CA ALA A 322 -19.74 54.61 -8.74
C ALA A 322 -19.14 56.02 -8.92
N ALA A 323 -19.83 56.79 -9.77
CA ALA A 323 -19.55 58.16 -10.24
C ALA A 323 -18.43 58.29 -11.27
#